data_AF-A0A0S8KK36-F1
#
_entry.id   AF-A0A0S8KK36-F1
#
_cell.length_a   1.000
_cell.length_b   1.000
_cell.length_c   1.000
_cell.angle_alpha   90.00
_cell.angle_beta   90.00
_cell.angle_gamma   90.00
#
_symmetry.space_group_name_H-M   'P 1'
#
loop_
_entity.id
_entity.type
_entity.pdbx_description
1 polymer ?
#
loop_
_entity_poly.entity_id
_entity_poly.type
_entity_poly.pdbx_seq_one_letter_code
_entity_poly.pdbx_strand_id
1 'polypeptide(L)'
;MPYRRTQFVAGEYYHLYNRGIDRQLIFLERENYLFFLRRWQTYVSNAEVELVAYCLMPNHYHLLVHLRTDDLSRLLQRLLLSYSKAFNRRYDRVGSLFEGPFKSAHVDRDEYLLHLSRYIHLNPVLAGLVAKAEDWEYSSYVDYIGLRNGTLPKPDVIMSRFGSPADYRQFVEGHISADDAIISHLVLD
;
A
#
# COMPACT_ATOMS: atom_id res chain seq x y z
N MET A 1 -1.52 7.32 24.17
CA MET A 1 -1.82 7.17 22.73
C MET A 1 -3.31 6.88 22.60
N PRO A 2 -4.07 7.57 21.73
CA PRO A 2 -5.47 7.20 21.50
C PRO A 2 -5.52 5.77 20.95
N TYR A 3 -6.37 4.94 21.55
CA TYR A 3 -6.61 3.57 21.11
C TYR A 3 -7.29 3.59 19.73
N ARG A 4 -6.83 2.75 18.79
CA ARG A 4 -7.51 2.60 17.49
C ARG A 4 -8.91 2.03 17.77
N ARG A 5 -9.95 2.78 17.41
CA ARG A 5 -11.34 2.33 17.55
C ARG A 5 -11.72 1.24 16.54
N THR A 6 -11.07 1.23 15.38
CA THR A 6 -11.32 0.26 14.32
C THR A 6 -10.93 -1.14 14.77
N GLN A 7 -11.94 -2.01 14.88
CA GLN A 7 -11.75 -3.45 15.06
C GLN A 7 -11.54 -4.08 13.69
N PHE A 8 -10.43 -4.80 13.51
CA PHE A 8 -10.17 -5.53 12.28
C PHE A 8 -10.92 -6.86 12.31
N VAL A 9 -11.48 -7.24 11.17
CA VAL A 9 -12.27 -8.47 11.01
C VAL A 9 -11.55 -9.38 10.04
N ALA A 10 -11.37 -10.64 10.41
CA ALA A 10 -10.84 -11.66 9.52
C ALA A 10 -11.85 -11.97 8.41
N GLY A 11 -11.36 -12.16 7.18
CA GLY A 11 -12.14 -12.32 5.96
C GLY A 11 -12.30 -11.02 5.16
N GLU A 12 -12.00 -9.86 5.76
CA GLU A 12 -12.28 -8.55 5.18
C GLU A 12 -11.03 -7.89 4.54
N TYR A 13 -11.29 -6.91 3.68
CA TYR A 13 -10.26 -6.13 3.00
C TYR A 13 -10.10 -4.73 3.62
N TYR A 14 -8.86 -4.25 3.68
CA TYR A 14 -8.57 -2.92 4.20
C TYR A 14 -7.54 -2.19 3.35
N HIS A 15 -7.77 -0.90 3.14
CA HIS A 15 -6.74 0.02 2.68
C HIS A 15 -5.98 0.57 3.87
N LEU A 16 -4.67 0.37 3.90
CA LEU A 16 -3.77 0.85 4.94
C LEU A 16 -2.82 1.88 4.35
N TYR A 17 -2.67 3.00 5.04
CA TYR A 17 -1.77 4.06 4.59
C TYR A 17 -1.22 4.86 5.77
N ASN A 18 -0.05 5.46 5.58
CA ASN A 18 0.55 6.41 6.52
C ASN A 18 1.52 7.32 5.78
N ARG A 19 1.78 8.50 6.36
CA ARG A 19 2.63 9.55 5.79
C ARG A 19 3.70 9.96 6.79
N GLY A 20 4.84 10.42 6.29
CA GLY A 20 5.86 11.06 7.11
C GLY A 20 5.34 12.31 7.80
N ILE A 21 5.76 12.55 9.04
CA ILE A 21 5.43 13.80 9.75
C ILE A 21 5.87 15.01 8.92
N ASP A 22 5.05 16.06 8.91
CA ASP A 22 5.23 17.26 8.08
C ASP A 22 5.38 16.94 6.58
N ARG A 23 4.74 15.86 6.11
CA ARG A 23 4.84 15.33 4.74
C ARG A 23 6.27 15.02 4.29
N GLN A 24 7.19 14.83 5.23
CA GLN A 24 8.59 14.55 4.93
C GLN A 24 8.76 13.21 4.19
N LEU A 25 9.87 13.08 3.46
CA LEU A 25 10.24 11.83 2.85
C LEU A 25 10.48 10.75 3.91
N ILE A 26 9.85 9.60 3.73
CA ILE A 26 10.05 8.39 4.53
C ILE A 26 10.82 7.33 3.75
N PHE A 27 11.01 7.50 2.44
CA PHE A 27 11.93 6.72 1.61
C PHE A 27 12.82 7.67 0.81
N LEU A 28 14.10 7.76 1.17
CA LEU A 28 15.06 8.67 0.54
C LEU A 28 15.86 7.97 -0.56
N GLU A 29 16.05 6.66 -0.42
CA GLU A 29 16.84 5.86 -1.36
C GLU A 29 16.27 4.45 -1.49
N ARG A 30 16.70 3.75 -2.54
CA ARG A 30 16.29 2.38 -2.88
C ARG A 30 16.26 1.43 -1.67
N GLU A 31 17.30 1.46 -0.84
CA GLU A 31 17.41 0.54 0.30
C GLU A 31 16.33 0.78 1.37
N ASN A 32 15.78 1.99 1.48
CA ASN A 32 14.66 2.26 2.36
C ASN A 32 13.41 1.49 1.90
N TYR A 33 13.09 1.58 0.61
CA TYR A 33 11.95 0.84 0.02
C TYR A 33 12.10 -0.67 0.20
N LEU A 34 13.27 -1.20 -0.14
CA LEU A 34 13.54 -2.64 -0.02
C LEU A 34 13.52 -3.09 1.45
N PHE A 35 14.05 -2.30 2.38
CA PHE A 35 14.00 -2.62 3.80
C PHE A 35 12.56 -2.69 4.31
N PHE A 36 11.69 -1.76 3.91
CA PHE A 36 10.28 -1.80 4.27
C PHE A 36 9.59 -3.09 3.78
N LEU A 37 9.80 -3.47 2.51
CA LEU A 37 9.24 -4.70 1.95
C LEU A 37 9.80 -5.96 2.64
N ARG A 38 11.09 -5.99 2.99
CA ARG A 38 11.65 -7.09 3.80
C ARG A 38 11.03 -7.14 5.20
N ARG A 39 10.75 -5.99 5.82
CA ARG A 39 10.06 -5.94 7.11
C ARG A 39 8.61 -6.40 7.01
N TRP A 40 7.93 -6.08 5.92
CA TRP A 40 6.61 -6.65 5.59
C TRP A 40 6.66 -8.17 5.56
N GLN A 41 7.58 -8.74 4.78
CA GLN A 41 7.73 -10.19 4.69
C GLN A 41 8.00 -10.84 6.05
N THR A 42 8.81 -10.21 6.90
CA THR A 42 9.20 -10.79 8.18
C THR A 42 8.13 -10.68 9.27
N TYR A 43 7.35 -9.58 9.28
CA TYR A 43 6.44 -9.29 10.40
C TYR A 43 4.96 -9.41 10.06
N VAL A 44 4.58 -9.35 8.77
CA VAL A 44 3.18 -9.22 8.34
C VAL A 44 2.79 -10.34 7.38
N SER A 45 3.65 -10.68 6.41
CA SER A 45 3.35 -11.64 5.34
C SER A 45 3.31 -13.12 5.80
N ASN A 46 2.91 -13.37 7.04
CA ASN A 46 2.58 -14.72 7.50
C ASN A 46 1.27 -15.20 6.83
N ALA A 47 0.84 -16.43 7.12
CA ALA A 47 -0.41 -16.99 6.60
C ALA A 47 -1.69 -16.21 7.00
N GLU A 48 -1.55 -15.07 7.69
CA GLU A 48 -2.65 -14.31 8.27
C GLU A 48 -2.95 -12.98 7.55
N VAL A 49 -2.02 -12.42 6.78
CA VAL A 49 -2.24 -11.15 6.07
C VAL A 49 -1.68 -11.23 4.65
N GLU A 50 -2.58 -11.13 3.67
CA GLU A 50 -2.20 -11.11 2.26
C GLU A 50 -2.13 -9.67 1.76
N LEU A 51 -1.02 -9.33 1.09
CA LEU A 51 -0.88 -8.05 0.42
C LEU A 51 -1.46 -8.16 -0.98
N VAL A 52 -2.60 -7.56 -1.25
CA VAL A 52 -3.26 -7.64 -2.57
C VAL A 52 -2.58 -6.69 -3.56
N ALA A 53 -2.41 -5.43 -3.17
CA ALA A 53 -1.75 -4.41 -3.97
C ALA A 53 -0.95 -3.44 -3.07
N TYR A 54 0.12 -2.86 -3.59
CA TYR A 54 0.87 -1.83 -2.86
C TYR A 54 1.46 -0.77 -3.79
N CYS A 55 1.68 0.41 -3.22
CA CYS A 55 2.57 1.43 -3.77
C CYS A 55 3.27 2.16 -2.62
N LEU A 56 4.61 2.22 -2.67
CA LEU A 56 5.42 3.00 -1.74
C LEU A 56 5.83 4.31 -2.42
N MET A 57 5.37 5.43 -1.87
CA MET A 57 5.62 6.79 -2.35
C MET A 57 6.69 7.45 -1.48
N PRO A 58 7.47 8.44 -1.97
CA PRO A 58 8.58 9.01 -1.21
C PRO A 58 8.23 9.45 0.22
N ASN A 59 7.03 10.02 0.44
CA ASN A 59 6.56 10.48 1.76
C ASN A 59 5.38 9.68 2.37
N HIS A 60 4.87 8.64 1.71
CA HIS A 60 3.76 7.82 2.22
C HIS A 60 3.73 6.43 1.60
N TYR A 61 2.80 5.58 2.03
CA TYR A 61 2.55 4.30 1.38
C TYR A 61 1.06 4.00 1.33
N HIS A 62 0.68 3.15 0.38
CA HIS A 62 -0.66 2.62 0.19
C HIS A 62 -0.60 1.10 0.07
N LEU A 63 -1.36 0.38 0.90
CA LEU A 63 -1.39 -1.09 0.95
C LEU A 63 -2.85 -1.55 0.98
N LEU A 64 -3.27 -2.33 -0.01
CA LEU A 64 -4.52 -3.07 0.03
C LEU A 64 -4.25 -4.47 0.57
N VAL A 65 -4.91 -4.84 1.67
CA VAL A 65 -4.69 -6.13 2.34
C VAL A 65 -5.97 -6.92 2.46
N HIS A 66 -5.84 -8.25 2.45
CA HIS A 66 -6.86 -9.18 2.91
C HIS A 66 -6.43 -9.75 4.26
N LEU A 67 -7.32 -9.71 5.25
CA LEU A 67 -7.01 -10.18 6.59
C LEU A 67 -7.57 -11.58 6.82
N ARG A 68 -6.76 -12.45 7.43
CA ARG A 68 -7.18 -13.72 8.04
C ARG A 68 -6.98 -13.71 9.56
N THR A 69 -6.65 -12.55 10.12
CA THR A 69 -6.46 -12.27 11.56
C THR A 69 -7.02 -10.90 11.91
N ASP A 70 -7.43 -10.72 13.17
CA ASP A 70 -7.80 -9.41 13.74
C ASP A 70 -6.59 -8.65 14.32
N ASP A 71 -5.40 -9.26 14.32
CA ASP A 71 -4.20 -8.75 14.96
C ASP A 71 -3.33 -7.80 14.10
N LEU A 72 -3.87 -7.30 12.99
CA LEU A 72 -3.14 -6.43 12.05
C LEU A 72 -2.42 -5.26 12.74
N SER A 73 -3.03 -4.66 13.77
CA SER A 73 -2.45 -3.55 14.53
C SER A 73 -1.09 -3.90 15.12
N ARG A 74 -0.95 -5.07 15.75
CA ARG A 74 0.29 -5.51 16.41
C ARG A 74 1.35 -5.86 15.36
N LEU A 75 0.97 -6.55 14.28
CA LEU A 75 1.87 -6.92 13.19
C LEU A 75 2.47 -5.68 12.52
N LEU A 76 1.63 -4.70 12.15
CA LEU A 76 2.10 -3.44 11.57
C LEU A 76 2.89 -2.57 12.53
N GLN A 77 2.55 -2.57 13.83
CA GLN A 77 3.35 -1.84 14.81
C GLN A 77 4.80 -2.34 14.82
N ARG A 78 5.04 -3.65 14.76
CA ARG A 78 6.40 -4.23 14.70
C ARG A 78 7.16 -3.78 13.46
N LEU A 79 6.49 -3.78 12.30
CA LEU A 79 7.05 -3.29 11.04
C LEU A 79 7.44 -1.82 11.14
N LEU A 80 6.48 -0.95 11.47
CA LEU A 80 6.68 0.50 11.46
C LEU A 80 7.68 0.95 12.52
N LEU A 81 7.72 0.29 13.68
CA LEU A 81 8.72 0.54 14.71
C LEU A 81 10.13 0.14 14.25
N SER A 82 10.27 -1.04 13.63
CA SER A 82 11.55 -1.50 13.08
C SER A 82 12.04 -0.57 11.98
N TYR A 83 11.14 -0.15 11.09
CA TYR A 83 11.43 0.79 10.01
C TYR A 83 11.88 2.14 10.54
N SER A 84 11.09 2.75 11.44
CA SER A 84 11.40 4.07 12.02
C SER A 84 12.73 4.08 12.76
N LYS A 85 13.04 3.01 13.52
CA LYS A 85 14.33 2.88 14.22
C LYS A 85 15.51 2.80 13.24
N ALA A 86 15.38 2.02 12.17
CA ALA A 86 16.42 1.88 11.16
C ALA A 86 16.64 3.20 10.40
N PHE A 87 15.55 3.86 10.00
CA PHE A 87 15.57 5.15 9.32
C PHE A 87 16.23 6.22 10.20
N ASN A 88 15.79 6.35 11.45
CA ASN A 88 16.33 7.33 12.39
C ASN A 88 17.82 7.13 12.64
N ARG A 89 18.26 5.87 12.82
CA ARG A 89 19.68 5.56 12.95
C ARG A 89 20.48 5.91 11.69
N ARG A 90 19.94 5.61 10.50
CA ARG A 90 20.63 5.81 9.23
C ARG A 90 20.84 7.28 8.89
N TYR A 91 19.90 8.14 9.28
CA TYR A 91 19.89 9.56 8.93
C TYR A 91 20.11 10.49 10.13
N ASP A 92 20.63 9.95 11.24
CA ASP A 92 20.88 10.69 12.49
C ASP A 92 19.69 11.53 12.96
N ARG A 93 18.48 10.95 12.88
CA ARG A 93 17.25 11.60 13.29
C ARG A 93 16.78 11.11 14.65
N VAL A 94 16.04 11.98 15.33
CA VAL A 94 15.29 11.66 16.55
C VAL A 94 13.80 11.94 16.35
N GLY A 95 12.96 11.35 17.20
CA GLY A 95 11.51 11.54 17.18
C GLY A 95 10.75 10.63 16.21
N SER A 96 9.47 10.96 16.01
CA SER A 96 8.55 10.20 15.17
C SER A 96 8.85 10.37 13.69
N LEU A 97 8.81 9.28 12.93
CA LEU A 97 8.93 9.31 11.47
C LEU A 97 7.59 9.60 10.79
N PHE A 98 6.50 9.02 11.32
CA PHE A 98 5.15 9.09 10.77
C PHE A 98 4.24 10.08 11.53
N GLU A 99 3.19 10.58 10.87
CA GLU A 99 2.17 11.50 11.44
C GLU A 99 1.32 10.89 12.57
N GLY A 100 1.53 9.62 12.90
CA GLY A 100 0.83 8.91 13.96
C GLY A 100 0.68 7.42 13.66
N PRO A 101 -0.29 6.75 14.30
CA PRO A 101 -0.71 5.40 13.90
C PRO A 101 -1.13 5.38 12.43
N PHE A 102 -0.91 4.26 11.75
CA PHE A 102 -1.39 4.10 10.36
C PHE A 102 -2.91 4.32 10.28
N LYS A 103 -3.38 4.87 9.17
CA LYS A 103 -4.80 5.01 8.87
C LYS A 103 -5.28 3.73 8.16
N SER A 104 -6.55 3.42 8.34
CA SER A 104 -7.18 2.24 7.75
C SER A 104 -8.60 2.55 7.31
N ALA A 105 -8.98 2.13 6.11
CA ALA A 105 -10.35 2.15 5.61
C ALA A 105 -10.80 0.73 5.26
N HIS A 106 -11.99 0.32 5.71
CA HIS A 106 -12.60 -0.97 5.37
C HIS A 106 -13.11 -0.91 3.94
N VAL A 107 -12.84 -1.95 3.16
CA VAL A 107 -13.25 -2.07 1.76
C VAL A 107 -14.31 -3.16 1.68
N ASP A 108 -15.57 -2.73 1.68
CA ASP A 108 -16.74 -3.60 1.83
C ASP A 108 -17.42 -4.00 0.50
N ARG A 109 -16.86 -3.57 -0.63
CA ARG A 109 -17.41 -3.76 -1.96
C ARG A 109 -16.36 -4.11 -3.01
N ASP A 110 -16.72 -5.01 -3.92
CA ASP A 110 -15.88 -5.43 -5.03
C ASP A 110 -15.48 -4.29 -5.96
N GLU A 111 -16.43 -3.39 -6.26
CA GLU A 111 -16.18 -2.18 -7.05
C GLU A 111 -15.09 -1.32 -6.40
N TYR A 112 -15.10 -1.20 -5.07
CA TYR A 112 -14.09 -0.46 -4.33
C TYR A 112 -12.73 -1.13 -4.40
N LEU A 113 -12.65 -2.45 -4.34
CA LEU A 113 -11.40 -3.19 -4.52
C LEU A 113 -10.75 -2.86 -5.87
N LEU A 114 -11.53 -2.90 -6.97
CA LEU A 114 -11.04 -2.61 -8.31
C LEU A 114 -10.51 -1.18 -8.42
N HIS A 115 -11.35 -0.19 -8.09
CA HIS A 115 -10.99 1.21 -8.23
C HIS A 115 -9.85 1.63 -7.28
N LEU A 116 -9.81 1.05 -6.07
CA LEU A 116 -8.72 1.27 -5.14
C LEU A 116 -7.41 0.67 -5.67
N SER A 117 -7.42 -0.53 -6.26
CA SER A 117 -6.21 -1.13 -6.84
C SER A 117 -5.61 -0.21 -7.92
N ARG A 118 -6.46 0.33 -8.80
CA ARG A 118 -6.05 1.30 -9.82
C ARG A 118 -5.49 2.57 -9.21
N TYR A 119 -6.16 3.15 -8.21
CA TYR A 119 -5.65 4.35 -7.53
C TYR A 119 -4.26 4.10 -6.92
N ILE A 120 -4.08 2.96 -6.25
CA ILE A 120 -2.79 2.60 -5.65
C ILE A 120 -1.70 2.57 -6.73
N HIS A 121 -1.97 1.95 -7.88
CA HIS A 121 -1.00 1.83 -8.96
C HIS A 121 -0.77 3.11 -9.76
N LEU A 122 -1.76 3.98 -9.87
CA LEU A 122 -1.63 5.29 -10.52
C LEU A 122 -1.02 6.37 -9.62
N ASN A 123 -0.93 6.14 -8.32
CA ASN A 123 -0.46 7.16 -7.37
C ASN A 123 0.88 7.83 -7.77
N PRO A 124 1.90 7.09 -8.26
CA PRO A 124 3.14 7.69 -8.77
C PRO A 124 2.93 8.62 -9.97
N VAL A 125 2.00 8.30 -10.86
CA VAL A 125 1.67 9.10 -12.05
C VAL A 125 0.89 10.35 -11.65
N LEU A 126 -0.13 10.19 -10.79
CA LEU A 126 -0.94 11.29 -10.28
C LEU A 126 -0.11 12.30 -9.47
N ALA A 127 0.94 11.83 -8.79
CA ALA A 127 1.90 12.68 -8.08
C ALA A 127 2.99 13.27 -8.98
N GLY A 128 3.00 12.97 -10.28
CA GLY A 128 3.99 13.46 -11.25
C GLY A 128 5.41 12.91 -11.05
N LEU A 129 5.57 11.77 -10.36
CA LEU A 129 6.88 11.15 -10.13
C LEU A 129 7.39 10.41 -11.36
N VAL A 130 6.47 9.83 -12.14
CA VAL A 130 6.75 9.08 -13.37
C VAL A 130 5.66 9.34 -14.40
N ALA A 131 5.99 9.16 -15.69
CA ALA A 131 5.03 9.32 -16.78
C ALA A 131 4.09 8.10 -16.92
N LYS A 132 4.59 6.89 -16.60
CA LYS A 132 3.81 5.65 -16.66
C LYS A 132 3.91 4.90 -15.34
N ALA A 133 2.85 4.19 -14.98
CA ALA A 133 2.80 3.45 -13.72
C ALA A 133 3.84 2.31 -13.66
N GLU A 134 4.21 1.71 -14.80
CA GLU A 134 5.26 0.67 -14.83
C GLU A 134 6.68 1.19 -14.56
N ASP A 135 6.90 2.51 -14.67
CA ASP A 135 8.20 3.12 -14.40
C ASP A 135 8.45 3.27 -12.89
N TRP A 136 7.43 3.06 -12.04
CA TRP A 136 7.57 3.10 -10.59
C TRP A 136 7.81 1.72 -10.00
N GLU A 137 9.10 1.41 -9.76
CA GLU A 137 9.53 0.11 -9.26
C GLU A 137 8.90 -0.29 -7.91
N TYR A 138 8.59 0.69 -7.06
CA TYR A 138 8.11 0.48 -5.69
C TYR A 138 6.59 0.31 -5.59
N SER A 139 5.97 -0.14 -6.67
CA SER A 139 4.55 -0.51 -6.78
C SER A 139 4.41 -1.97 -7.19
N SER A 140 3.30 -2.61 -6.82
CA SER A 140 2.95 -3.94 -7.31
C SER A 140 2.41 -3.93 -8.75
N TYR A 141 2.21 -2.76 -9.37
CA TYR A 141 1.66 -2.65 -10.71
C TYR A 141 2.43 -3.48 -11.75
N VAL A 142 3.77 -3.46 -11.69
CA VAL A 142 4.61 -4.26 -12.59
C VAL A 142 4.40 -5.76 -12.45
N ASP A 143 3.95 -6.25 -11.28
CA ASP A 143 3.57 -7.65 -11.09
C ASP A 143 2.21 -7.94 -11.75
N TYR A 144 1.25 -7.02 -11.64
CA TYR A 144 -0.09 -7.15 -12.22
C TYR A 144 -0.07 -7.22 -13.75
N ILE A 145 0.83 -6.46 -14.38
CA ILE A 145 0.97 -6.41 -15.84
C ILE A 145 1.98 -7.43 -16.40
N GLY A 146 2.54 -8.31 -15.54
CA GLY A 146 3.44 -9.39 -15.95
C GLY A 146 4.88 -8.98 -16.31
N LEU A 147 5.32 -7.77 -15.96
CA LEU A 147 6.71 -7.33 -16.15
C LEU A 147 7.63 -7.78 -15.00
N ARG A 148 7.05 -8.16 -13.85
CA ARG A 148 7.78 -8.71 -12.71
C ARG A 148 7.05 -9.96 -12.18
N ASN A 149 7.80 -11.02 -11.91
CA ASN A 149 7.27 -12.25 -11.30
C ASN A 149 7.45 -12.21 -9.77
N GLY A 150 7.01 -11.13 -9.12
CA GLY A 150 7.08 -10.99 -7.68
C GLY A 150 6.06 -11.89 -6.98
N THR A 151 6.45 -12.48 -5.84
CA THR A 151 5.59 -13.38 -5.05
C THR A 151 4.86 -12.67 -3.91
N LEU A 152 5.22 -11.41 -3.66
CA LEU A 152 4.72 -10.62 -2.55
C LEU A 152 3.24 -10.23 -2.71
N PRO A 153 2.82 -9.61 -3.83
CA PRO A 153 1.39 -9.36 -4.02
C PRO A 153 0.63 -10.67 -4.25
N LYS A 154 -0.62 -10.73 -3.77
CA LYS A 154 -1.62 -11.77 -4.01
C LYS A 154 -2.75 -11.15 -4.85
N PRO A 155 -2.55 -11.02 -6.17
CA PRO A 155 -3.41 -10.19 -7.01
C PRO A 155 -4.70 -10.90 -7.44
N ASP A 156 -4.86 -12.19 -7.12
CA ASP A 156 -5.89 -13.07 -7.68
C ASP A 156 -7.32 -12.54 -7.53
N VAL A 157 -7.65 -11.93 -6.38
CA VAL A 157 -8.99 -11.33 -6.16
C VAL A 157 -9.30 -10.21 -7.15
N ILE A 158 -8.30 -9.42 -7.55
CA ILE A 158 -8.43 -8.36 -8.54
C ILE A 158 -8.34 -8.95 -9.94
N MET A 159 -7.29 -9.72 -10.21
CA MET A 159 -6.98 -10.24 -11.55
C MET A 159 -8.02 -11.22 -12.07
N SER A 160 -8.75 -11.93 -11.20
CA SER A 160 -9.88 -12.78 -11.60
C SER A 160 -11.05 -12.01 -12.24
N ARG A 161 -11.07 -10.67 -12.12
CA ARG A 161 -12.04 -9.79 -12.80
C ARG A 161 -11.62 -9.38 -14.21
N PHE A 162 -10.41 -9.76 -14.63
CA PHE A 162 -9.82 -9.41 -15.92
C PHE A 162 -9.48 -10.68 -16.69
N GLY A 163 -9.60 -10.64 -18.02
CA GLY A 163 -9.22 -11.77 -18.87
C GLY A 163 -7.71 -11.95 -18.99
N SER A 164 -6.96 -10.85 -18.82
CA SER A 164 -5.52 -10.81 -19.00
C SER A 164 -4.87 -9.64 -18.25
N PRO A 165 -3.53 -9.68 -18.05
CA PRO A 165 -2.75 -8.52 -17.60
C PRO A 165 -2.94 -7.26 -18.47
N ALA A 166 -3.22 -7.44 -19.78
CA ALA A 166 -3.47 -6.33 -20.70
C ALA A 166 -4.81 -5.63 -20.42
N ASP A 167 -5.86 -6.39 -20.06
CA ASP A 167 -7.16 -5.83 -19.69
C ASP A 167 -7.06 -5.02 -18.38
N TYR A 168 -6.27 -5.52 -17.41
CA TYR A 168 -5.98 -4.76 -16.19
C TYR A 168 -5.24 -3.46 -16.50
N ARG A 169 -4.22 -3.51 -17.35
CA ARG A 169 -3.49 -2.33 -17.81
C ARG A 169 -4.45 -1.31 -18.43
N GLN A 170 -5.33 -1.72 -19.33
CA GLN A 170 -6.32 -0.84 -19.95
C GLN A 170 -7.27 -0.20 -18.93
N PHE A 171 -7.73 -0.97 -17.94
CA PHE A 171 -8.55 -0.45 -16.84
C PHE A 171 -7.81 0.61 -16.02
N VAL A 172 -6.53 0.37 -15.72
CA VAL A 172 -5.71 1.31 -14.95
C VAL A 172 -5.44 2.58 -15.75
N GLU A 173 -5.00 2.46 -17.00
CA GLU A 173 -4.66 3.59 -17.87
C GLU A 173 -5.90 4.38 -18.34
N GLY A 174 -7.08 3.75 -18.34
CA GLY A 174 -8.36 4.40 -18.65
C GLY A 174 -8.99 5.21 -17.51
N HIS A 175 -8.22 5.55 -16.47
CA HIS A 175 -8.69 6.39 -15.35
C HIS A 175 -9.25 7.74 -15.80
N ILE A 176 -10.34 8.14 -15.17
CA ILE A 176 -10.97 9.46 -15.31
C ILE A 176 -11.23 10.06 -13.93
N SER A 177 -11.31 11.39 -13.81
CA SER A 177 -11.50 12.05 -12.51
C SER A 177 -12.77 11.64 -11.74
N ALA A 178 -13.81 11.17 -12.44
CA ALA A 178 -15.04 10.67 -11.80
C ALA A 178 -14.80 9.42 -10.94
N ASP A 179 -13.74 8.68 -11.24
CA ASP A 179 -13.35 7.48 -10.50
C ASP A 179 -12.91 7.77 -9.06
N ASP A 180 -12.30 8.93 -8.83
CA ASP A 180 -11.78 9.31 -7.52
C ASP A 180 -12.93 9.50 -6.52
N ALA A 181 -14.12 9.87 -6.99
CA ALA A 181 -15.31 9.99 -6.16
C ALA A 181 -15.73 8.65 -5.55
N ILE A 182 -15.55 7.54 -6.28
CA ILE A 182 -15.95 6.19 -5.86
C ILE A 182 -15.23 5.77 -4.59
N ILE A 183 -13.93 6.09 -4.50
CA ILE A 183 -13.04 5.66 -3.40
C ILE A 183 -12.56 6.82 -2.52
N SER A 184 -13.13 8.02 -2.66
CA SER A 184 -12.70 9.23 -1.94
C SER A 184 -12.57 9.04 -0.43
N HIS A 185 -13.50 8.31 0.19
CA HIS A 185 -13.50 7.97 1.62
C HIS A 185 -12.50 6.87 2.02
N LEU A 186 -11.88 6.19 1.05
CA LEU A 186 -10.89 5.14 1.27
C LEU A 186 -9.47 5.67 1.17
N VAL A 187 -9.23 6.76 0.45
CA VAL A 187 -7.88 7.25 0.13
C VAL A 187 -7.34 8.24 1.14
N LEU A 188 -6.08 8.64 0.94
CA LEU A 188 -5.40 9.65 1.77
C LEU A 188 -5.70 11.04 1.20
N ASP A 189 -6.11 11.96 2.07
CA ASP A 189 -6.30 13.39 1.72
C ASP A 189 -5.02 14.09 1.24
#